data_AF-A0A357FY45-F1
#
_entry.id   AF-A0A357FY45-F1
#
_cell.length_a   1.000
_cell.length_b   1.000
_cell.length_c   1.000
_cell.angle_alpha   90.00
_cell.angle_beta   90.00
_cell.angle_gamma   90.00
#
_symmetry.space_group_name_H-M   'P 1'
#
loop_
_entity.id
_entity.type
_entity.pdbx_description
1 polymer ?
#
loop_
_entity_poly.entity_id
_entity_poly.type
_entity_poly.pdbx_seq_one_letter_code
_entity_poly.pdbx_strand_id
1 'polypeptide(L)' 'DAMMIEAGLLKRSEKGGQPYVFFRDRVMFPVSDRRGRVVAFGGRALPDHMRPPEKDGFTPAKYINSPDTVLFDKGRM' A
#
# COMPACT_ATOMS: atom_id res chain seq x y z
N ASP A 1 3.59 2.35 -15.41
CA ASP A 1 2.53 2.13 -14.39
C ASP A 1 2.06 0.69 -14.26
N ALA A 2 1.85 -0.08 -15.34
CA ALA A 2 1.31 -1.44 -15.29
C ALA A 2 2.02 -2.36 -14.26
N MET A 3 3.35 -2.44 -14.32
CA MET A 3 4.12 -3.26 -13.35
C MET A 3 3.96 -2.79 -11.90
N MET A 4 3.84 -1.49 -11.65
CA MET A 4 3.66 -0.94 -10.30
C MET A 4 2.25 -1.22 -9.75
N ILE A 5 1.27 -1.32 -10.64
CA ILE A 5 -0.09 -1.75 -10.30
C ILE A 5 -0.10 -3.25 -9.98
N GLU A 6 0.55 -4.07 -10.81
CA GLU A 6 0.66 -5.52 -10.59
C GLU A 6 1.44 -5.86 -9.30
N ALA A 7 2.46 -5.07 -8.97
CA ALA A 7 3.20 -5.18 -7.70
C ALA A 7 2.42 -4.61 -6.49
N GLY A 8 1.22 -4.06 -6.69
CA GLY A 8 0.37 -3.55 -5.61
C GLY A 8 0.83 -2.22 -4.99
N LEU A 9 1.73 -1.49 -5.65
CA LEU A 9 2.22 -0.18 -5.20
C LEU A 9 1.28 0.96 -5.64
N LEU A 10 0.67 0.80 -6.81
CA LEU A 10 -0.34 1.70 -7.35
C LEU A 10 -1.70 1.00 -7.42
N LYS A 11 -2.77 1.77 -7.25
CA LYS A 11 -4.14 1.33 -7.57
C LYS A 11 -4.65 2.03 -8.81
N ARG A 12 -5.40 1.31 -9.63
CA ARG A 12 -6.16 1.90 -10.75
C ARG A 12 -7.23 2.83 -10.18
N SER A 13 -7.44 3.96 -10.83
CA SER A 13 -8.57 4.82 -10.51
C SER A 13 -9.85 4.20 -11.08
N GLU A 14 -10.86 4.01 -10.23
CA GLU A 14 -12.19 3.56 -10.66
C GLU A 14 -12.93 4.63 -11.47
N LYS A 15 -12.57 5.90 -11.31
CA LYS A 15 -13.16 7.05 -12.02
C LYS A 15 -12.49 7.35 -13.38
N GLY A 16 -11.69 6.41 -13.91
CA GLY A 16 -10.99 6.58 -15.20
C GLY A 16 -9.82 7.56 -15.23
N GLY A 17 -9.42 8.13 -14.08
CA GLY A 17 -8.23 8.96 -13.95
C GLY A 17 -6.91 8.18 -13.90
N GLN A 18 -5.81 8.89 -13.64
CA GLN A 18 -4.49 8.28 -13.50
C GLN A 18 -4.42 7.35 -12.27
N PRO A 19 -3.61 6.28 -12.32
CA PRO A 19 -3.33 5.45 -11.14
C PRO A 19 -2.79 6.28 -9.98
N TYR A 20 -3.07 5.85 -8.76
CA TYR A 20 -2.65 6.56 -7.55
C TYR A 20 -1.85 5.66 -6.60
N VAL A 21 -0.97 6.28 -5.82
CA VAL A 21 -0.16 5.60 -4.80
C VAL A 21 -1.06 4.96 -3.74
N PHE A 22 -0.91 3.64 -3.54
CA PHE A 22 -1.75 2.89 -2.60
C PHE A 22 -1.40 3.17 -1.13
N PHE A 23 -0.11 3.26 -0.82
CA PHE A 23 0.39 3.52 0.52
C PHE A 23 0.68 5.02 0.73
N ARG A 24 -0.38 5.80 0.94
CA ARG A 24 -0.26 7.24 1.24
C ARG A 24 -0.26 7.49 2.75
N ASP A 25 0.55 8.47 3.18
CA ASP A 25 0.62 8.96 4.57
C ASP A 25 0.88 7.84 5.60
N ARG A 26 1.82 6.95 5.25
CA ARG A 26 2.14 5.75 6.02
C ARG A 26 3.64 5.58 6.21
N VAL A 27 4.03 5.09 7.38
CA VAL A 27 5.33 4.47 7.59
C VAL A 27 5.32 3.11 6.92
N MET A 28 6.28 2.86 6.03
CA MET A 28 6.36 1.67 5.21
C MET A 28 7.30 0.64 5.83
N PHE A 29 6.84 -0.61 5.88
CA PHE A 29 7.61 -1.77 6.36
C PHE A 29 7.79 -2.74 5.19
N PRO A 30 9.03 -3.03 4.76
CA PRO A 30 9.25 -4.00 3.69
C PRO A 30 8.95 -5.42 4.18
N VAL A 31 8.35 -6.21 3.31
CA VAL A 31 8.16 -7.65 3.49
C VAL A 31 9.11 -8.37 2.54
N SER A 32 9.97 -9.21 3.09
CA SER A 32 11.01 -9.91 2.33
C SER A 32 10.72 -11.39 2.22
N ASP A 33 11.07 -11.98 1.08
CA ASP A 33 11.05 -13.43 0.91
C ASP A 33 12.21 -14.12 1.67
N ARG A 34 12.27 -15.46 1.59
CA ARG A 34 13.32 -16.26 2.25
C ARG A 34 14.74 -15.96 1.76
N ARG A 35 14.88 -15.25 0.63
CA ARG A 35 16.15 -14.81 0.06
C ARG A 35 16.46 -13.35 0.41
N GLY A 36 15.63 -12.70 1.23
CA GLY A 36 15.78 -11.30 1.62
C GLY A 36 15.35 -10.30 0.55
N ARG A 37 14.67 -10.74 -0.52
CA ARG A 37 14.18 -9.84 -1.57
C ARG A 37 12.86 -9.22 -1.13
N VAL A 38 12.72 -7.91 -1.25
CA VAL A 38 11.46 -7.23 -0.94
C VAL A 38 10.42 -7.59 -1.98
N VAL A 39 9.31 -8.17 -1.55
CA VAL A 39 8.22 -8.65 -2.42
C VAL A 39 6.87 -8.01 -2.10
N ALA A 40 6.74 -7.35 -0.95
CA ALA A 40 5.54 -6.62 -0.56
C ALA A 40 5.86 -5.56 0.50
N PHE A 41 4.84 -4.80 0.90
CA PHE A 41 4.94 -3.82 1.96
C PHE A 41 3.75 -3.90 2.91
N GLY A 42 4.01 -3.66 4.19
CA GLY A 42 3.03 -3.21 5.17
C GLY A 42 3.11 -1.70 5.35
N GLY A 43 2.02 -1.05 5.71
CA GLY A 43 1.97 0.40 5.91
C GLY A 43 1.15 0.78 7.14
N ARG A 44 1.78 1.41 8.14
CA ARG A 44 1.09 1.97 9.30
C ARG A 44 0.74 3.44 9.05
N ALA A 45 -0.52 3.82 9.25
CA ALA A 45 -0.95 5.21 9.13
C ALA A 45 -0.11 6.11 10.05
N LEU A 46 0.32 7.26 9.51
CA LEU A 46 0.95 8.30 10.31
C LEU A 46 -0.05 8.81 11.38
N PRO A 47 0.45 9.30 12.53
CA PRO A 47 -0.39 9.95 13.52
C PRO A 47 -1.15 11.13 12.93
N ASP A 48 -2.35 11.43 13.45
CA ASP A 48 -3.26 12.44 12.90
C ASP A 48 -2.61 13.82 12.73
N HIS A 49 -1.80 14.25 13.70
CA HIS A 49 -1.08 15.53 13.66
C HIS A 49 0.00 15.63 12.56
N MET A 50 0.36 14.50 11.93
CA MET A 50 1.31 14.43 10.81
C MET A 50 0.62 14.16 9.47
N ARG A 51 -0.70 13.93 9.46
CA ARG A 51 -1.47 13.71 8.24
C ARG A 51 -2.14 15.02 7.81
N PRO A 52 -2.36 15.24 6.50
CA PRO A 52 -3.22 16.31 6.05
C PRO A 52 -4.60 16.20 6.73
N PRO A 53 -5.30 17.32 6.99
CA PRO A 53 -6.67 17.29 7.50
C PRO A 53 -7.52 16.34 6.65
N GLU A 54 -8.23 15.41 7.30
CA GLU A 54 -9.07 14.44 6.59
C GLU A 54 -10.16 15.20 5.83
N LYS A 55 -10.17 15.06 4.50
CA LYS A 55 -11.34 15.45 3.72
C LYS A 55 -12.48 14.48 4.06
N ASP A 56 -13.65 15.04 4.32
CA ASP A 56 -14.91 14.30 4.40
C ASP A 56 -15.04 13.34 5.60
N GLY A 57 -14.22 13.53 6.65
CA GLY A 57 -14.31 12.74 7.90
C GLY A 57 -13.87 11.28 7.77
N PHE A 58 -13.10 10.95 6.73
CA PHE A 58 -12.61 9.59 6.49
C PHE A 58 -11.38 9.24 7.32
N THR A 59 -11.54 8.37 8.31
CA THR A 59 -10.43 7.82 9.09
C THR A 59 -9.82 6.58 8.42
N PRO A 60 -8.55 6.61 7.97
CA PRO A 60 -7.91 5.48 7.33
C PRO A 60 -7.53 4.38 8.33
N ALA A 61 -7.51 3.13 7.87
CA ALA A 61 -7.10 2.00 8.70
C ALA A 61 -5.68 2.17 9.26
N LYS A 62 -5.49 1.80 10.55
CA LYS A 62 -4.20 1.88 11.25
C LYS A 62 -3.08 1.12 10.53
N TYR A 63 -3.39 -0.04 9.97
CA TYR A 63 -2.47 -0.86 9.17
C TYR A 63 -3.13 -1.30 7.87
N ILE A 64 -2.35 -1.32 6.79
CA ILE A 64 -2.69 -1.99 5.54
C ILE A 64 -1.50 -2.82 5.09
N ASN A 65 -1.76 -3.91 4.38
CA ASN A 65 -0.74 -4.73 3.74
C ASN A 65 -0.91 -4.65 2.22
N SER A 66 0.13 -4.97 1.47
CA SER A 66 0.00 -5.24 0.04
C SER A 66 -1.13 -6.24 -0.21
N PRO A 67 -1.89 -6.06 -1.32
CA PRO A 67 -2.76 -7.11 -1.82
C PRO A 67 -1.91 -8.32 -2.26
N ASP A 68 -2.55 -9.45 -2.52
CA ASP A 68 -1.85 -10.57 -3.13
C ASP A 68 -1.40 -10.20 -4.56
N THR A 69 -0.18 -10.59 -4.90
CA THR A 69 0.45 -10.33 -6.20
C THR A 69 1.20 -11.58 -6.64
N VAL A 70 1.72 -11.57 -7.87
CA VAL A 70 2.58 -12.66 -8.38
C VAL A 70 3.84 -12.85 -7.51
N LEU A 71 4.30 -11.80 -6.82
CA LEU A 71 5.49 -11.84 -5.96
C LEU A 71 5.16 -12.12 -4.48
N PHE A 72 3.91 -11.95 -4.06
CA PHE A 72 3.52 -12.01 -2.65
C PHE A 72 2.14 -12.66 -2.49
N ASP A 73 2.12 -13.79 -1.80
CA ASP A 73 0.91 -14.45 -1.31
C ASP A 73 0.95 -14.43 0.21
N LYS A 74 0.04 -13.67 0.83
CA LYS A 74 0.03 -13.48 2.28
C LYS A 74 -0.20 -14.78 3.06
N GLY A 75 -0.96 -15.72 2.51
CA GLY A 75 -1.30 -16.98 3.18
C GLY A 75 -0.19 -18.04 3.10
N ARG A 76 0.77 -17.85 2.18
CA ARG A 76 1.90 -18.78 1.96
C ARG A 76 3.25 -18.23 2.42
N MET A 77 3.26 -17.00 2.92
CA MET A 77 4.40 -16.36 3.57
C MET A 77 4.64 -16.91 4.97
#